data_AF-A0A9E2RMG2-F1
#
_entry.id   AF-A0A9E2RMG2-F1
#
_cell.length_a   1.000
_cell.length_b   1.000
_cell.length_c   1.000
_cell.angle_alpha   90.00
_cell.angle_beta   90.00
_cell.angle_gamma   90.00
#
_symmetry.space_group_name_H-M   'P 1'
#
loop_
_entity.id
_entity.type
_entity.pdbx_description
1 polymer ?
#
loop_
_entity_poly.entity_id
_entity_poly.type
_entity_poly.pdbx_seq_one_letter_code
_entity_poly.pdbx_strand_id
1 'polypeptide(L)'
;ADGKGSANIDVLVKDIRISYGQIVKTDGNGYYKAAFHLHNDNLGDPLLIEARGEQQQQKVSFDPKDLEAERGIQVNFGAGCIHDRESAPLAVYLGLGAVAAAVGGFVGVKLIRSWRKQEQKRGKSQGKRKK
;
A
#
# COMPACT_ATOMS: atom_id res chain seq x y z
N ALA A 1 7.03 -25.51 -5.55
CA ALA A 1 6.61 -24.20 -6.08
C ALA A 1 7.67 -23.17 -5.67
N ASP A 2 8.03 -22.25 -6.56
CA ASP A 2 9.07 -21.24 -6.38
C ASP A 2 8.52 -19.90 -5.82
N GLY A 3 7.27 -19.89 -5.37
CA GLY A 3 6.60 -18.73 -4.77
C GLY A 3 6.25 -17.62 -5.76
N LYS A 4 6.40 -17.86 -7.08
CA LYS A 4 6.09 -16.86 -8.11
C LYS A 4 4.63 -16.90 -8.53
N GLY A 5 4.09 -15.72 -8.81
CA GLY A 5 2.78 -15.58 -9.42
C GLY A 5 2.72 -16.25 -10.79
N SER A 6 1.55 -16.81 -11.12
CA SER A 6 1.33 -17.55 -12.36
C SER A 6 0.45 -16.75 -13.31
N ALA A 7 0.97 -16.45 -14.50
CA ALA A 7 0.27 -15.66 -15.52
C ALA A 7 -0.69 -16.48 -16.39
N ASN A 8 -1.66 -15.79 -17.00
CA ASN A 8 -2.62 -16.34 -17.97
C ASN A 8 -3.44 -17.53 -17.44
N ILE A 9 -3.75 -17.51 -16.13
CA ILE A 9 -4.57 -18.52 -15.48
C ILE A 9 -6.00 -18.06 -15.39
N ASP A 10 -6.91 -18.94 -15.80
CA ASP A 10 -8.34 -18.71 -15.67
C ASP A 10 -8.74 -18.83 -14.20
N VAL A 11 -9.36 -17.77 -13.70
CA VAL A 11 -9.97 -17.69 -12.38
C VAL A 11 -11.46 -17.49 -12.58
N LEU A 12 -12.24 -18.49 -12.20
CA LEU A 12 -13.70 -18.40 -12.13
C LEU A 12 -14.06 -17.72 -10.82
N VAL A 13 -14.89 -16.69 -10.89
CA VAL A 13 -15.53 -16.08 -9.72
C VAL A 13 -17.04 -16.12 -9.97
N LYS A 14 -17.82 -16.73 -9.08
CA LYS A 14 -19.25 -16.95 -9.28
C LYS A 14 -20.03 -16.78 -7.99
N ASP A 15 -21.07 -15.96 -8.02
CA ASP A 15 -22.15 -16.00 -7.04
C ASP A 15 -23.04 -17.20 -7.35
N ILE A 16 -23.06 -18.18 -6.44
CA ILE A 16 -23.78 -19.43 -6.68
C ILE A 16 -25.27 -19.34 -6.31
N ARG A 17 -25.71 -18.30 -5.58
CA ARG A 17 -27.13 -18.08 -5.29
C ARG A 17 -27.85 -17.59 -6.54
N ILE A 18 -27.29 -16.57 -7.21
CA ILE A 18 -27.91 -15.95 -8.40
C ILE A 18 -27.35 -16.51 -9.72
N SER A 19 -26.44 -17.49 -9.65
CA SER A 19 -25.78 -18.11 -10.81
C SER A 19 -25.07 -17.14 -11.75
N TYR A 20 -24.63 -15.99 -11.24
CA TYR A 20 -23.89 -14.98 -11.98
C TYR A 20 -22.39 -15.13 -11.71
N GLY A 21 -21.57 -15.04 -12.74
CA GLY A 21 -20.12 -15.18 -12.58
C GLY A 21 -19.35 -14.72 -13.80
N GLN A 22 -18.03 -14.66 -13.64
CA GLN A 22 -17.08 -14.25 -14.65
C GLN A 22 -15.82 -15.12 -14.58
N ILE A 23 -15.17 -15.28 -15.72
CA ILE A 23 -13.84 -15.88 -15.81
C ILE A 23 -12.87 -14.74 -16.15
N VAL A 24 -11.87 -14.54 -15.30
CA VAL A 24 -10.83 -13.53 -15.49
C VAL A 24 -9.46 -14.22 -15.57
N LYS A 25 -8.51 -13.58 -16.27
CA LYS A 25 -7.15 -14.11 -16.41
C LYS A 25 -6.19 -13.39 -15.48
N THR A 26 -5.29 -14.14 -14.87
CA THR A 26 -4.18 -13.54 -14.12
C THR A 26 -3.18 -12.83 -15.04
N ASP A 27 -2.62 -11.73 -14.56
CA ASP A 27 -1.58 -10.95 -15.25
C ASP A 27 -0.18 -11.58 -15.13
N GLY A 28 0.84 -10.92 -15.66
CA GLY A 28 2.24 -11.37 -15.62
C GLY A 28 2.79 -11.69 -14.21
N ASN A 29 2.19 -11.11 -13.17
CA ASN A 29 2.56 -11.29 -11.77
C ASN A 29 1.60 -12.22 -11.02
N GLY A 30 0.63 -12.83 -11.71
CA GLY A 30 -0.37 -13.71 -11.11
C GLY A 30 -1.54 -12.98 -10.43
N TYR A 31 -1.68 -11.67 -10.61
CA TYR A 31 -2.77 -10.90 -10.04
C TYR A 31 -4.01 -10.92 -10.93
N TYR A 32 -5.21 -10.85 -10.34
CA TYR A 32 -6.48 -10.77 -11.05
C TYR A 32 -7.44 -9.82 -10.32
N LYS A 33 -8.39 -9.24 -11.05
CA LYS A 33 -9.52 -8.47 -10.49
C LYS A 33 -10.79 -8.89 -11.20
N ALA A 34 -11.81 -9.24 -10.41
CA ALA A 34 -13.16 -9.55 -10.88
C ALA A 34 -14.12 -8.54 -10.25
N ALA A 35 -14.85 -7.78 -11.08
CA ALA A 35 -15.78 -6.76 -10.62
C ALA A 35 -17.22 -7.25 -10.80
N PHE A 36 -18.02 -7.17 -9.73
CA PHE A 36 -19.42 -7.58 -9.76
C PHE A 36 -20.31 -6.36 -9.57
N HIS A 37 -21.41 -6.32 -10.34
CA HIS A 37 -22.53 -5.44 -10.05
C HIS A 37 -23.49 -6.21 -9.14
N LEU A 38 -23.35 -6.01 -7.83
CA LEU A 38 -24.20 -6.64 -6.82
C LEU A 38 -25.24 -5.65 -6.30
N HIS A 39 -26.42 -6.17 -5.98
CA HIS A 39 -27.49 -5.45 -5.30
C HIS A 39 -27.40 -5.66 -3.79
N ASN A 40 -28.10 -4.82 -3.00
CA ASN A 40 -28.03 -4.87 -1.53
C ASN A 40 -28.51 -6.21 -0.96
N ASP A 41 -29.44 -6.89 -1.62
CA ASP A 41 -29.96 -8.20 -1.26
C ASP A 41 -28.99 -9.35 -1.56
N ASN A 42 -27.86 -9.08 -2.25
CA ASN A 42 -26.78 -10.04 -2.43
C ASN A 42 -25.81 -10.08 -1.24
N LEU A 43 -26.00 -9.22 -0.23
CA LEU A 43 -25.19 -9.27 0.97
C LEU A 43 -25.30 -10.65 1.65
N GLY A 44 -24.15 -11.29 1.88
CA GLY A 44 -24.06 -12.62 2.46
C GLY A 44 -24.12 -13.76 1.45
N ASP A 45 -24.30 -13.47 0.16
CA ASP A 45 -24.36 -14.51 -0.87
C ASP A 45 -23.06 -15.31 -0.95
N PRO A 46 -23.16 -16.63 -1.17
CA PRO A 46 -21.98 -17.48 -1.37
C PRO A 46 -21.30 -17.17 -2.70
N LEU A 47 -20.00 -16.86 -2.61
CA LEU A 47 -19.12 -16.64 -3.75
C LEU A 47 -18.14 -17.81 -3.87
N LEU A 48 -18.22 -18.54 -4.98
CA LEU A 48 -17.25 -19.58 -5.35
C LEU A 48 -16.14 -18.96 -6.18
N ILE A 49 -14.90 -19.22 -5.80
CA ILE A 49 -13.70 -18.85 -6.55
C ILE A 49 -12.93 -20.12 -6.89
N GLU A 50 -12.61 -20.32 -8.15
CA GLU A 50 -11.88 -21.49 -8.63
C GLU A 50 -10.72 -21.09 -9.54
N ALA A 51 -9.56 -21.69 -9.31
CA ALA A 51 -8.38 -21.54 -10.15
C ALA A 51 -7.57 -22.84 -10.15
N ARG A 52 -7.20 -23.34 -11.34
CA ARG A 52 -6.38 -24.57 -11.52
C ARG A 52 -6.87 -25.80 -10.72
N GLY A 53 -8.18 -25.96 -10.55
CA GLY A 53 -8.78 -27.07 -9.80
C GLY A 53 -8.75 -26.91 -8.28
N GLU A 54 -8.22 -25.80 -7.77
CA GLU A 54 -8.43 -25.38 -6.38
C GLU A 54 -9.71 -24.53 -6.29
N GLN A 55 -10.48 -24.74 -5.23
CA GLN A 55 -11.70 -23.98 -4.95
C GLN A 55 -11.65 -23.35 -3.57
N GLN A 56 -12.14 -22.11 -3.47
CA GLN A 56 -12.40 -21.43 -2.21
C GLN A 56 -13.81 -20.86 -2.23
N GLN A 57 -14.48 -20.92 -1.08
CA GLN A 57 -15.77 -20.26 -0.90
C GLN A 57 -15.60 -19.05 0.02
N GLN A 58 -16.18 -17.95 -0.41
CA GLN A 58 -16.28 -16.71 0.33
C GLN A 58 -17.73 -16.27 0.40
N LYS A 59 -17.98 -15.19 1.14
CA LYS A 59 -19.27 -14.53 1.15
C LYS A 59 -19.14 -13.12 0.61
N VAL A 60 -20.13 -12.69 -0.13
CA VAL A 60 -20.30 -11.28 -0.46
C VAL A 60 -20.46 -10.50 0.84
N SER A 61 -19.58 -9.52 1.07
CA SER A 61 -19.56 -8.70 2.28
C SER A 61 -19.31 -7.24 1.93
N PHE A 62 -20.26 -6.38 2.26
CA PHE A 62 -20.18 -4.93 2.14
C PHE A 62 -21.20 -4.27 3.06
N ASP A 63 -21.02 -2.98 3.40
CA ASP A 63 -22.07 -2.19 4.06
C ASP A 63 -22.99 -1.57 2.97
N PRO A 64 -24.28 -1.95 2.90
CA PRO A 64 -25.23 -1.37 1.94
C PRO A 64 -25.43 0.14 2.09
N LYS A 65 -25.10 0.72 3.25
CA LYS A 65 -25.24 2.16 3.54
C LYS A 65 -24.02 2.97 3.15
N ASP A 66 -22.86 2.33 2.97
CA ASP A 66 -21.60 3.00 2.62
C ASP A 66 -21.45 3.10 1.10
N LEU A 67 -21.76 4.26 0.52
CA LEU A 67 -21.71 4.48 -0.93
C LEU A 67 -20.34 4.96 -1.45
N GLU A 68 -19.36 5.17 -0.57
CA GLU A 68 -18.09 5.80 -0.94
C GLU A 68 -16.91 4.84 -0.94
N ALA A 69 -16.90 3.84 -0.05
CA ALA A 69 -15.76 2.92 0.06
C ALA A 69 -15.68 1.90 -1.09
N GLU A 70 -14.46 1.64 -1.58
CA GLU A 70 -14.18 0.48 -2.43
C GLU A 70 -14.37 -0.79 -1.59
N ARG A 71 -15.26 -1.68 -2.04
CA ARG A 71 -15.54 -2.96 -1.38
C ARG A 71 -14.78 -4.06 -2.11
N GLY A 72 -13.98 -4.82 -1.39
CA GLY A 72 -13.18 -5.89 -1.98
C GLY A 72 -12.84 -6.97 -0.97
N ILE A 73 -12.79 -8.21 -1.45
CA ILE A 73 -12.21 -9.34 -0.72
C ILE A 73 -10.91 -9.74 -1.42
N GLN A 74 -9.91 -10.12 -0.65
CA GLN A 74 -8.67 -10.67 -1.19
C GLN A 74 -8.72 -12.19 -1.08
N VAL A 75 -8.51 -12.87 -2.20
CA VAL A 75 -8.52 -14.33 -2.28
C VAL A 75 -7.24 -14.78 -2.97
N ASN A 76 -6.43 -15.54 -2.25
CA ASN A 76 -5.12 -16.00 -2.71
C ASN A 76 -5.13 -17.53 -2.87
N PHE A 77 -4.54 -18.02 -3.96
CA PHE A 77 -4.30 -19.44 -4.20
C PHE A 77 -2.81 -19.74 -4.06
N GLY A 78 -2.48 -20.86 -3.42
CA GLY A 78 -1.09 -21.23 -3.09
C GLY A 78 -0.49 -20.50 -1.88
N ALA A 79 0.74 -20.89 -1.52
CA ALA A 79 1.51 -20.30 -0.42
C ALA A 79 2.52 -19.27 -0.97
N GLY A 80 2.34 -17.99 -0.65
CA GLY A 80 3.33 -16.94 -0.99
C GLY A 80 2.79 -15.57 -1.42
N CYS A 81 1.48 -15.42 -1.66
CA CYS A 81 0.91 -14.19 -2.18
C CYS A 81 0.15 -13.38 -1.11
N ILE A 82 0.78 -13.08 0.03
CA ILE A 82 0.25 -12.03 0.93
C ILE A 82 0.87 -10.72 0.47
N HIS A 83 0.14 -9.98 -0.37
CA HIS A 83 0.42 -8.57 -0.61
C HIS A 83 -0.50 -7.75 0.29
N ASP A 84 0.09 -7.14 1.31
CA ASP A 84 -0.57 -6.10 2.09
C ASP A 84 -0.80 -4.89 1.18
N ARG A 85 -2.02 -4.78 0.66
CA ARG A 85 -2.48 -3.66 -0.17
C ARG A 85 -2.45 -2.32 0.57
N GLU A 86 -2.39 -2.33 1.91
CA GLU A 86 -2.25 -1.12 2.74
C GLU A 86 -0.82 -0.61 2.89
N SER A 87 0.21 -1.37 2.47
CA SER A 87 1.58 -0.91 2.61
C SER A 87 1.88 0.21 1.62
N ALA A 88 2.05 1.44 2.13
CA ALA A 88 2.45 2.57 1.28
C ALA A 88 3.79 2.24 0.60
N PRO A 89 3.98 2.59 -0.70
CA PRO A 89 5.19 2.25 -1.42
C PRO A 89 6.43 2.74 -0.67
N LEU A 90 7.48 1.92 -0.58
CA LEU A 90 8.74 2.27 0.11
C LEU A 90 9.30 3.62 -0.36
N ALA A 91 9.08 3.97 -1.63
CA ALA A 91 9.43 5.25 -2.23
C ALA A 91 8.81 6.46 -1.51
N VAL A 92 7.60 6.33 -0.97
CA VAL A 92 6.92 7.39 -0.20
C VAL A 92 7.68 7.67 1.10
N TYR A 93 8.07 6.62 1.83
CA TYR A 93 8.85 6.77 3.06
C TYR A 93 10.26 7.29 2.80
N LEU A 94 10.92 6.80 1.75
CA LEU A 94 12.26 7.28 1.36
C LEU A 94 12.22 8.76 0.95
N GLY A 95 11.21 9.17 0.19
CA GLY A 95 11.00 10.56 -0.21
C GLY A 95 10.80 11.49 0.99
N LEU A 96 9.93 11.09 1.94
CA LEU A 96 9.70 11.85 3.18
C LEU A 96 10.96 11.97 4.05
N GLY A 97 11.70 10.87 4.21
CA GLY A 97 12.95 10.85 4.98
C GLY A 97 14.03 11.77 4.40
N ALA A 98 14.19 11.78 3.08
CA ALA A 98 15.16 12.63 2.40
C ALA A 98 14.86 14.13 2.57
N VAL A 99 13.59 14.52 2.47
CA VAL A 99 13.16 15.90 2.69
C VAL A 99 13.42 16.33 4.13
N ALA A 100 13.05 15.50 5.11
CA ALA A 100 13.29 15.81 6.52
C ALA A 100 14.78 15.96 6.85
N ALA A 101 15.64 15.08 6.32
CA ALA A 101 17.08 15.14 6.49
C ALA A 101 17.70 16.40 5.86
N ALA A 102 17.25 16.81 4.67
CA ALA A 102 17.72 18.02 4.01
C ALA A 102 17.37 19.29 4.80
N VAL A 103 16.12 19.40 5.28
CA VAL A 103 15.68 20.54 6.09
C VAL A 103 16.42 20.56 7.43
N GLY A 104 16.48 19.43 8.13
CA GLY A 104 17.20 19.30 9.40
C GLY A 104 18.69 19.62 9.28
N GLY A 105 19.35 19.11 8.23
CA GLY A 105 20.76 19.40 7.94
C GLY A 105 21.02 20.87 7.62
N PHE A 106 20.15 21.51 6.83
CA PHE A 106 20.30 22.92 6.50
C PHE A 106 20.15 23.84 7.73
N VAL A 107 19.15 23.58 8.57
CA VAL A 107 18.92 24.33 9.82
C VAL A 107 20.09 24.10 10.79
N GLY A 108 20.53 22.85 10.96
CA GLY A 108 21.67 22.50 11.81
C GLY A 108 22.96 23.20 11.38
N VAL A 109 23.27 23.21 10.07
CA VAL A 109 24.44 23.92 9.52
C VAL A 109 24.36 25.42 9.75
N LYS A 110 23.17 26.04 9.61
CA LYS A 110 23.00 27.48 9.90
C LYS A 110 23.22 27.80 11.38
N LEU A 111 22.72 26.98 12.30
CA LEU A 111 22.89 27.17 13.75
C LEU A 111 24.36 27.02 14.17
N ILE A 112 25.06 26.00 13.67
CA ILE A 112 26.50 25.82 13.97
C ILE A 112 27.32 27.02 13.44
N ARG A 113 27.00 27.50 12.24
CA ARG A 113 27.67 28.67 11.64
C ARG A 113 27.37 29.96 12.42
N SER A 114 26.16 30.15 12.96
CA SER A 114 25.82 31.35 13.72
C SER A 114 26.55 31.38 15.07
N TRP A 115 26.63 30.26 15.79
CA TRP A 115 27.40 30.15 17.03
C TRP A 115 28.90 30.40 16.83
N ARG A 116 29.53 29.79 15.82
CA ARG A 116 30.95 30.04 15.51
C ARG A 116 31.23 31.51 15.18
N LYS A 117 30.32 32.19 14.46
CA LYS A 117 30.45 33.64 14.17
C LYS A 117 30.30 34.49 15.43
N GLN A 118 29.47 34.08 16.38
CA GLN A 118 29.26 34.80 17.64
C GLN A 118 30.44 34.63 18.61
N GLU A 119 31.03 33.43 18.66
CA GLU A 119 32.27 33.17 19.41
C GLU A 119 33.46 33.99 18.86
N GLN A 120 33.63 34.05 17.54
CA GLN A 120 34.67 34.88 16.92
C GLN A 120 34.48 36.39 17.20
N LYS A 121 33.23 36.88 17.23
CA LYS A 121 32.93 38.28 17.60
C LYS A 121 33.20 38.57 19.08
N ARG A 122 32.89 37.62 19.99
CA ARG A 122 33.22 37.72 21.42
C ARG A 122 34.74 37.71 21.68
N GLY A 123 35.49 36.87 20.98
CA GLY A 123 36.96 36.82 21.07
C GLY A 123 37.66 38.11 20.59
N LYS A 124 37.16 38.73 19.52
CA LYS A 124 37.70 40.03 19.03
C LYS A 124 37.35 41.22 19.93
N SER A 125 36.26 41.16 20.70
CA SER A 125 35.82 42.25 21.59
C SER A 125 36.64 42.35 22.89
N GLN A 126 37.24 41.26 23.37
CA GLN A 126 38.09 41.27 24.58
C GLN A 126 39.55 41.67 24.32
N GLY A 127 40.00 41.68 23.06
CA GLY A 127 41.36 42.07 22.68
C GLY A 127 41.63 43.59 22.58
N LYS A 128 40.62 44.45 22.74
CA LYS A 128 40.74 45.92 22.61
C LYS A 128 40.62 46.70 23.93
N ARG A 129 40.91 46.08 25.08
CA ARG A 129 41.13 46.77 26.36
C ARG A 129 42.44 46.31 26.99
N LYS A 130 43.55 46.76 26.40
CA LYS A 130 44.85 46.89 27.09
C LYS A 130 45.77 47.84 26.32
N LYS A 131 45.55 49.14 26.52
CA LYS A 131 46.58 50.12 26.88
C LYS A 131 45.90 51.41 27.30
#